data_AF-A0A5C2RQU8-F1
#
_entry.id   AF-A0A5C2RQU8-F1
#
_cell.length_a   1.000
_cell.length_b   1.000
_cell.length_c   1.000
_cell.angle_alpha   90.00
_cell.angle_beta   90.00
_cell.angle_gamma   90.00
#
_symmetry.space_group_name_H-M   'P 1'
#
loop_
_entity.id
_entity.type
_entity.pdbx_description
1 polymer ?
#
loop_
_entity_poly.entity_id
_entity_poly.type
_entity_poly.pdbx_seq_one_letter_code
_entity_poly.pdbx_strand_id
1 'polypeptide(L)' 'LIFLPPYSPDFNPIEEAFSCVKYHLRRHGDPCDLGGVPEVQLMEACMAAVTAEKAQGWYRHSGYHIL' A
#
# COMPACT_ATOMS: atom_id res chain seq x y z
N LEU A 1 -4.39 -10.98 -17.60
CA LEU A 1 -3.05 -10.48 -17.24
C LEU A 1 -2.77 -9.26 -18.11
N ILE A 2 -2.38 -8.13 -17.51
CA ILE A 2 -1.95 -6.92 -18.22
C ILE A 2 -0.44 -6.80 -17.97
N PHE A 3 0.36 -6.74 -19.03
CA PHE A 3 1.81 -6.57 -18.93
C PHE A 3 2.17 -5.09 -18.93
N LEU A 4 3.03 -4.67 -18.00
CA LEU A 4 3.56 -3.32 -17.93
C LEU A 4 4.89 -3.22 -18.69
N PRO A 5 5.20 -2.05 -19.30
CA PRO A 5 6.54 -1.80 -19.78
C PRO A 5 7.57 -1.87 -18.63
N PRO A 6 8.84 -2.22 -18.94
CA PRO A 6 9.90 -2.20 -17.94
C PRO A 6 10.02 -0.84 -17.25
N TYR A 7 10.24 -0.85 -15.93
CA TYR A 7 10.44 0.37 -15.12
C TYR A 7 9.29 1.38 -15.19
N SER A 8 8.04 0.91 -15.29
CA SER A 8 6.85 1.77 -15.23
C SER A 8 6.09 1.63 -13.90
N PRO A 9 6.68 2.05 -12.76
CA PRO A 9 6.01 1.99 -11.46
C PRO A 9 4.74 2.85 -11.43
N ASP A 10 4.69 3.92 -12.23
CA ASP A 10 3.54 4.82 -12.33
C ASP A 10 2.26 4.13 -12.86
N PHE A 11 2.39 2.97 -13.49
CA PHE A 11 1.26 2.16 -13.95
C PHE A 11 0.92 1.01 -12.98
N ASN A 12 1.54 0.96 -11.80
CA ASN A 12 1.31 -0.12 -10.85
C ASN A 12 0.74 0.40 -9.52
N PRO A 13 -0.57 0.24 -9.27
CA PRO A 13 -1.22 0.82 -8.09
C PRO A 13 -0.71 0.25 -6.76
N ILE A 14 0.01 -0.89 -6.77
CA ILE A 14 0.60 -1.44 -5.55
C ILE A 14 1.72 -0.55 -4.97
N GLU A 15 2.37 0.28 -5.80
CA GLU A 15 3.44 1.17 -5.35
C GLU A 15 2.92 2.23 -4.36
N GLU A 16 1.75 2.79 -4.65
CA GLU A 16 1.06 3.73 -3.76
C GLU A 16 0.53 3.04 -2.51
N ALA A 17 -0.01 1.81 -2.65
CA ALA A 17 -0.47 1.01 -1.52
C ALA A 17 0.67 0.74 -0.53
N PHE A 18 1.82 0.27 -1.02
CA PHE A 18 3.00 0.05 -0.18
C PHE A 18 3.53 1.35 0.43
N SER A 19 3.50 2.46 -0.31
CA SER A 19 3.89 3.76 0.23
C SER A 19 2.96 4.21 1.37
N CYS A 20 1.65 3.98 1.24
CA CYS A 20 0.66 4.25 2.28
C CYS A 20 0.88 3.42 3.54
N VAL A 21 1.11 2.10 3.40
CA VAL A 21 1.38 1.20 4.53
C VAL A 21 2.70 1.55 5.21
N LYS A 22 3.77 1.80 4.44
CA LYS A 22 5.07 2.26 4.98
C LYS A 22 4.93 3.56 5.76
N TYR A 23 4.13 4.50 5.26
CA TYR A 23 3.85 5.75 5.96
C TYR A 23 3.14 5.50 7.29
N HIS A 24 2.12 4.63 7.29
CA HIS A 24 1.38 4.28 8.50
C HIS A 24 2.32 3.64 9.55
N LEU A 25 3.11 2.66 9.16
CA LEU A 25 4.08 1.99 10.04
C LEU A 25 5.11 2.97 10.63
N ARG A 26 5.62 3.91 9.83
CA ARG A 26 6.56 4.93 10.34
C ARG A 26 5.93 5.89 11.33
N ARG A 27 4.63 6.14 11.22
CA ARG A 27 3.90 7.10 12.06
C ARG A 27 3.37 6.48 13.34
N HIS A 28 2.99 5.20 13.28
CA HIS A 28 2.26 4.52 14.35
C HIS A 28 2.97 3.28 14.90
N GLY A 29 3.98 2.76 14.21
CA GLY A 29 4.74 1.62 14.67
C GLY A 29 5.61 1.99 15.87
N ASP A 30 5.73 1.06 16.81
CA ASP A 30 6.62 1.17 17.96
C ASP A 30 7.99 0.57 17.61
N PRO A 31 9.05 1.38 17.48
CA PRO A 31 10.40 0.87 17.20
C PRO A 31 10.98 0.04 18.35
N CYS A 32 10.34 0.03 19.52
CA CYS A 32 10.72 -0.75 20.69
C CYS A 32 9.89 -2.03 20.88
N ASP A 33 8.97 -2.36 19.96
CA ASP A 33 8.26 -3.63 19.99
C ASP A 33 9.18 -4.79 19.55
N LEU A 34 9.98 -5.28 20.50
CA LEU A 34 10.91 -6.40 20.35
C LEU A 34 10.23 -7.77 20.45
N GLY A 35 8.92 -7.82 20.75
CA GLY A 35 8.16 -9.04 21.01
C GLY A 35 7.03 -9.31 20.02
N GLY A 36 6.65 -8.32 19.21
CA GLY A 36 5.61 -8.45 18.20
C GLY A 36 5.98 -9.38 17.05
N VAL A 37 4.95 -9.96 16.43
CA VAL A 37 5.08 -10.75 15.20
C VAL A 37 4.96 -9.77 14.02
N PRO A 38 6.05 -9.51 13.24
CA PRO A 38 6.06 -8.47 12.21
C PRO A 38 4.95 -8.62 11.16
N GLU A 39 4.56 -9.85 10.85
CA GLU A 39 3.48 -10.17 9.92
C GLU A 39 2.11 -9.69 10.44
N VAL A 40 1.86 -9.78 11.74
CA VAL A 40 0.63 -9.29 12.37
C VAL A 40 0.60 -7.77 12.34
N GLN A 41 1.69 -7.10 12.72
CA GLN A 41 1.79 -5.63 12.65
C GLN A 41 1.60 -5.12 11.22
N LEU A 42 2.17 -5.81 10.23
CA LEU A 42 1.99 -5.47 8.82
C LEU A 42 0.52 -5.65 8.39
N MET A 43 -0.13 -6.75 8.80
CA MET A 43 -1.54 -6.98 8.51
C MET A 43 -2.43 -5.89 9.13
N GLU A 44 -2.20 -5.54 10.39
CA GLU A 44 -2.93 -4.46 11.07
C GLU A 44 -2.72 -3.11 10.38
N ALA A 45 -1.48 -2.78 9.99
CA ALA A 45 -1.19 -1.56 9.25
C ALA A 45 -1.87 -1.54 7.87
N CYS A 46 -1.92 -2.68 7.17
CA CYS A 46 -2.68 -2.80 5.92
C CYS A 46 -4.18 -2.53 6.15
N MET A 47 -4.78 -3.17 7.15
CA MET A 47 -6.20 -3.01 7.49
C MET A 47 -6.53 -1.58 7.92
N ALA A 48 -5.63 -0.89 8.62
CA ALA A 48 -5.83 0.48 9.08
C ALA A 48 -5.57 1.53 8.00
N ALA A 49 -4.57 1.31 7.12
CA ALA A 49 -4.10 2.33 6.20
C ALA A 49 -4.79 2.28 4.82
N VAL A 50 -5.16 1.09 4.34
CA VAL A 50 -5.69 0.88 3.00
C VAL A 50 -7.22 0.89 3.03
N THR A 51 -7.83 1.90 2.42
CA THR A 51 -9.29 2.02 2.29
C THR A 51 -9.72 1.81 0.84
N ALA A 52 -11.02 1.52 0.63
CA ALA A 52 -11.59 1.37 -0.70
C ALA A 52 -11.42 2.64 -1.56
N GLU A 53 -11.60 3.82 -0.95
CA GLU A 53 -11.47 5.11 -1.62
C GLU A 53 -10.03 5.36 -2.08
N LYS A 54 -9.05 5.03 -1.23
CA LYS A 54 -7.63 5.11 -1.59
C LYS A 54 -7.30 4.15 -2.73
N ALA A 55 -7.75 2.90 -2.63
CA ALA A 55 -7.52 1.90 -3.67
C ALA A 55 -8.05 2.39 -5.03
N GLN A 56 -9.30 2.87 -5.07
CA GLN A 56 -9.88 3.46 -6.29
C GLN A 56 -9.06 4.65 -6.81
N GLY A 57 -8.55 5.50 -5.92
CA GLY A 57 -7.65 6.61 -6.25
C GLY A 57 -6.37 6.14 -6.94
N TRP A 58 -5.71 5.12 -6.40
CA TRP A 58 -4.46 4.58 -6.93
C TRP A 58 -4.64 3.93 -8.31
N TYR A 59 -5.73 3.17 -8.50
CA TYR A 59 -6.06 2.65 -9.82
C TYR A 59 -6.28 3.77 -10.84
N ARG A 60 -7.04 4.81 -10.48
CA ARG A 60 -7.26 5.98 -11.35
C ARG A 60 -5.93 6.69 -11.67
N HIS A 61 -5.07 6.89 -10.68
CA HIS A 61 -3.77 7.53 -10.87
C HIS A 61 -2.84 6.70 -11.76
N SER A 62 -2.91 5.38 -11.65
CA SER A 62 -2.21 4.44 -12.55
C SER A 62 -2.82 4.33 -13.96
N GLY A 63 -3.83 5.13 -14.29
CA GLY A 63 -4.49 5.15 -15.61
C GLY A 63 -5.58 4.08 -15.80
N TYR A 64 -5.98 3.37 -14.74
CA TYR A 64 -7.08 2.41 -14.79
C TYR A 64 -8.40 3.08 -14.43
N HIS A 65 -9.32 3.12 -15.39
CA HIS A 65 -10.69 3.54 -15.13
C HIS A 65 -11.51 2.34 -14.66
N ILE A 66 -11.69 2.21 -13.35
CA ILE A 66 -12.62 1.24 -12.76
C ILE A 66 -14.04 1.79 -12.99
N LEU A 67 -14.87 1.05 -13.72
CA LEU A 67 -16.30 1.32 -13.93
C LEU A 67 -17.12 0.94 -12.68
#